data_AF-A0A7X9J0S9-F1
#
_entry.id   AF-A0A7X9J0S9-F1
#
_cell.length_a   1.000
_cell.length_b   1.000
_cell.length_c   1.000
_cell.angle_alpha   90.00
_cell.angle_beta   90.00
_cell.angle_gamma   90.00
#
_symmetry.space_group_name_H-M   'P 1'
#
loop_
_entity.id
_entity.type
_entity.pdbx_description
1 polymer ?
#
loop_
_entity_poly.entity_id
_entity_poly.type
_entity_poly.pdbx_seq_one_letter_code
_entity_poly.pdbx_strand_id
1 'polypeptide(L)'
;RLDVTADSDEDGLPDNEPKVSIDERRFGSDPRKTDSDSDGLDDLKEAMAGIFSGTNPRKADTDGDGVPDARDPWPLDPEMQNRPRRTPIIDGAVLPDEWAPLKTINQDGLKAETYLQWDENAVYFAVVADTGPTIEVHLTPKNTGIFTADKIECRINARQAGPEAKDVEVVNGKGARAVVRRTGGKTTVEVAFPRIPTIGLAPQMEQTMGFNAIFETESSWVTLFEPWRLWEMRLVSD
;
A
#
# COMPACT_ATOMS: atom_id res chain seq x y z
N ARG A 1 -31.78 -14.93 -34.76
CA ARG A 1 -30.66 -15.87 -34.54
C ARG A 1 -29.73 -15.14 -33.60
N LEU A 2 -29.61 -15.58 -32.35
CA LEU A 2 -28.63 -15.01 -31.42
C LEU A 2 -27.27 -15.43 -31.98
N ASP A 3 -26.40 -14.47 -32.28
CA ASP A 3 -25.00 -14.78 -32.60
C ASP A 3 -24.43 -15.41 -31.32
N VAL A 4 -23.98 -16.66 -31.40
CA VAL A 4 -23.27 -17.29 -30.29
C VAL A 4 -21.90 -16.65 -30.25
N THR A 5 -21.63 -15.90 -29.19
CA THR A 5 -20.31 -15.35 -28.90
C THR A 5 -19.35 -16.50 -28.60
N ALA A 6 -18.13 -16.44 -29.14
CA ALA A 6 -17.10 -17.44 -28.88
C ALA A 6 -16.58 -17.29 -27.45
N ASP A 7 -16.53 -18.41 -26.74
CA ASP A 7 -16.05 -18.62 -25.39
C ASP A 7 -15.42 -20.03 -25.41
N SER A 8 -14.12 -20.08 -25.63
CA SER A 8 -13.40 -21.26 -26.12
C SER A 8 -12.97 -22.21 -25.00
N ASP A 9 -12.88 -21.73 -23.77
CA ASP A 9 -12.63 -22.53 -22.57
C ASP A 9 -13.83 -22.61 -21.60
N GLU A 10 -14.93 -21.94 -21.96
CA GLU A 10 -16.22 -22.01 -21.26
C GLU A 10 -16.16 -21.45 -19.83
N ASP A 11 -15.26 -20.50 -19.54
CA ASP A 11 -15.15 -19.83 -18.25
C ASP A 11 -16.19 -18.70 -18.07
N GLY A 12 -16.82 -18.26 -19.17
CA GLY A 12 -17.84 -17.22 -19.20
C GLY A 12 -17.33 -15.81 -19.52
N LEU A 13 -16.03 -15.63 -19.77
CA LEU A 13 -15.42 -14.44 -20.35
C LEU A 13 -15.25 -14.67 -21.87
N PRO A 14 -15.94 -13.90 -22.75
CA PRO A 14 -15.83 -14.11 -24.19
C PRO A 14 -14.39 -13.99 -24.74
N ASP A 15 -14.02 -14.75 -25.77
CA ASP A 15 -12.67 -14.68 -26.36
C ASP A 15 -12.34 -13.26 -26.89
N ASN A 16 -13.22 -12.72 -27.75
CA ASN A 16 -13.02 -11.49 -28.51
C ASN A 16 -14.35 -11.00 -29.09
N GLU A 17 -15.22 -10.48 -28.23
CA GLU A 17 -16.56 -10.00 -28.59
C GLU A 17 -16.65 -8.46 -28.53
N PRO A 18 -16.64 -7.77 -29.68
CA PRO A 18 -16.65 -6.31 -29.71
C PRO A 18 -17.93 -5.67 -29.12
N LYS A 19 -19.03 -6.42 -28.93
CA LYS A 19 -20.29 -5.91 -28.34
C LYS A 19 -20.30 -5.86 -26.82
N VAL A 20 -19.41 -6.59 -26.14
CA VAL A 20 -19.27 -6.53 -24.67
C VAL A 20 -18.15 -5.56 -24.29
N SER A 21 -18.12 -5.07 -23.06
CA SER A 21 -17.13 -4.10 -22.58
C SER A 21 -15.79 -4.74 -22.18
N ILE A 22 -15.80 -6.03 -21.84
CA ILE A 22 -14.62 -6.81 -21.51
C ILE A 22 -14.71 -8.19 -22.18
N ASP A 23 -13.59 -8.66 -22.70
CA ASP A 23 -13.36 -9.98 -23.28
C ASP A 23 -11.90 -10.37 -23.01
N GLU A 24 -11.53 -11.62 -23.23
CA GLU A 24 -10.21 -12.16 -22.91
C GLU A 24 -9.09 -11.46 -23.69
N ARG A 25 -9.33 -11.16 -24.98
CA ARG A 25 -8.37 -10.40 -25.78
C ARG A 25 -8.06 -9.02 -25.19
N ARG A 26 -9.07 -8.33 -24.64
CA ARG A 26 -8.90 -7.02 -23.98
C ARG A 26 -8.37 -7.16 -22.56
N PHE A 27 -8.72 -8.23 -21.86
CA PHE A 27 -8.23 -8.52 -20.52
C PHE A 27 -6.77 -8.98 -20.52
N GLY A 28 -6.33 -9.62 -21.61
CA GLY A 28 -4.99 -10.16 -21.78
C GLY A 28 -4.84 -11.62 -21.36
N SER A 29 -5.95 -12.32 -21.12
CA SER A 29 -5.99 -13.76 -20.85
C SER A 29 -5.90 -14.60 -22.15
N ASP A 30 -5.53 -15.87 -22.00
CA ASP A 30 -5.45 -16.89 -23.04
C ASP A 30 -6.80 -17.59 -23.20
N PRO A 31 -7.50 -17.41 -24.35
CA PRO A 31 -8.86 -17.90 -24.57
C PRO A 31 -9.00 -19.41 -24.75
N ARG A 32 -8.05 -20.18 -24.24
CA ARG A 32 -8.09 -21.64 -24.26
C ARG A 32 -7.82 -22.21 -22.88
N LYS A 33 -7.81 -21.37 -21.87
CA LYS A 33 -7.46 -21.70 -20.51
C LYS A 33 -8.35 -20.88 -19.58
N THR A 34 -9.23 -21.59 -18.89
CA THR A 34 -10.06 -20.99 -17.83
C THR A 34 -9.26 -20.25 -16.76
N ASP A 35 -7.96 -20.54 -16.62
CA ASP A 35 -7.01 -19.90 -15.70
C ASP A 35 -5.69 -19.77 -16.46
N SER A 36 -5.44 -18.57 -16.97
CA SER A 36 -4.41 -18.30 -17.96
C SER A 36 -2.99 -18.49 -17.43
N ASP A 37 -2.76 -18.06 -16.19
CA ASP A 37 -1.47 -18.11 -15.53
C ASP A 37 -1.32 -19.28 -14.55
N SER A 38 -2.40 -20.04 -14.35
CA SER A 38 -2.47 -21.28 -13.60
C SER A 38 -2.22 -21.10 -12.09
N ASP A 39 -2.65 -19.97 -11.53
CA ASP A 39 -2.50 -19.64 -10.11
C ASP A 39 -3.65 -20.16 -9.22
N GLY A 40 -4.74 -20.62 -9.83
CA GLY A 40 -5.93 -21.16 -9.17
C GLY A 40 -7.15 -20.26 -9.15
N LEU A 41 -7.12 -19.08 -9.77
CA LEU A 41 -8.27 -18.21 -10.01
C LEU A 41 -8.60 -18.17 -11.51
N ASP A 42 -9.90 -18.29 -11.87
CA ASP A 42 -10.28 -18.23 -13.29
C ASP A 42 -10.31 -16.79 -13.82
N ASP A 43 -10.06 -16.65 -15.12
CA ASP A 43 -9.84 -15.35 -15.78
C ASP A 43 -11.08 -14.45 -15.67
N LEU A 44 -12.30 -15.03 -15.73
CA LEU A 44 -13.53 -14.30 -15.42
C LEU A 44 -13.55 -13.76 -13.98
N LYS A 45 -13.16 -14.53 -12.97
CA LYS A 45 -13.10 -14.04 -11.58
C LYS A 45 -12.02 -12.99 -11.40
N GLU A 46 -10.88 -13.13 -12.08
CA GLU A 46 -9.85 -12.09 -12.09
C GLU A 46 -10.35 -10.79 -12.73
N ALA A 47 -11.03 -10.90 -13.87
CA ALA A 47 -11.67 -9.79 -14.56
C ALA A 47 -12.75 -9.14 -13.69
N MET A 48 -13.59 -9.94 -13.03
CA MET A 48 -14.60 -9.46 -12.09
C MET A 48 -13.97 -8.84 -10.85
N ALA A 49 -12.87 -9.38 -10.31
CA ALA A 49 -12.15 -8.75 -9.20
C ALA A 49 -11.50 -7.42 -9.61
N GLY A 50 -10.96 -7.34 -10.84
CA GLY A 50 -10.40 -6.11 -11.41
C GLY A 50 -11.45 -5.05 -11.76
N ILE A 51 -12.67 -5.44 -12.11
CA ILE A 51 -13.80 -4.52 -12.39
C ILE A 51 -14.62 -4.18 -11.13
N PHE A 52 -14.79 -5.12 -10.19
CA PHE A 52 -15.77 -5.09 -9.10
C PHE A 52 -15.20 -5.38 -7.70
N SER A 53 -13.97 -5.01 -7.38
CA SER A 53 -13.55 -4.86 -5.98
C SER A 53 -13.69 -3.40 -5.52
N GLY A 54 -14.86 -2.82 -5.26
CA GLY A 54 -16.23 -3.32 -5.08
C GLY A 54 -17.20 -2.16 -4.96
N THR A 55 -17.28 -1.40 -6.04
CA THR A 55 -18.01 -0.14 -6.07
C THR A 55 -19.51 -0.36 -6.18
N ASN A 56 -20.30 0.42 -5.44
CA ASN A 56 -21.74 0.46 -5.53
C ASN A 56 -22.15 1.17 -6.82
N PRO A 57 -22.74 0.48 -7.81
CA PRO A 57 -23.08 1.06 -9.12
C PRO A 57 -24.17 2.16 -9.05
N ARG A 58 -24.76 2.40 -7.88
CA ARG A 58 -25.70 3.49 -7.61
C ARG A 58 -25.07 4.69 -6.90
N LYS A 59 -23.79 4.61 -6.58
CA LYS A 59 -22.97 5.69 -6.05
C LYS A 59 -21.85 5.99 -7.06
N ALA A 60 -21.48 7.26 -7.19
CA ALA A 60 -20.34 7.63 -8.03
C ALA A 60 -19.00 7.55 -7.28
N ASP A 61 -19.07 7.42 -5.95
CA ASP A 61 -17.99 7.35 -4.97
C ASP A 61 -18.54 6.42 -3.88
N THR A 62 -18.02 5.20 -3.82
CA THR A 62 -18.65 4.10 -3.09
C THR A 62 -18.35 4.15 -1.60
N ASP A 63 -17.10 4.43 -1.25
CA ASP A 63 -16.63 4.51 0.12
C ASP A 63 -16.83 5.90 0.73
N GLY A 64 -17.00 6.93 -0.09
CA GLY A 64 -17.33 8.28 0.34
C GLY A 64 -16.09 9.13 0.69
N ASP A 65 -14.92 8.78 0.16
CA ASP A 65 -13.67 9.50 0.39
C ASP A 65 -13.52 10.78 -0.46
N GLY A 66 -14.44 10.98 -1.41
CA GLY A 66 -14.50 12.13 -2.32
C GLY A 66 -13.85 11.89 -3.68
N VAL A 67 -13.29 10.71 -3.96
CA VAL A 67 -12.75 10.34 -5.28
C VAL A 67 -13.73 9.40 -5.99
N PRO A 68 -14.14 9.71 -7.23
CA PRO A 68 -15.10 8.85 -7.92
C PRO A 68 -14.50 7.48 -8.24
N ASP A 69 -15.29 6.42 -8.06
CA ASP A 69 -14.96 5.01 -8.31
C ASP A 69 -14.19 4.75 -9.63
N ALA A 70 -14.48 5.54 -10.68
CA ALA A 70 -13.85 5.42 -12.00
C ALA A 70 -12.40 5.96 -12.07
N ARG A 71 -11.96 6.70 -11.06
CA ARG A 71 -10.63 7.31 -10.93
C ARG A 71 -10.00 7.00 -9.57
N ASP A 72 -10.68 6.21 -8.75
CA ASP A 72 -10.27 5.81 -7.42
C ASP A 72 -9.67 4.40 -7.51
N PRO A 73 -8.36 4.25 -7.24
CA PRO A 73 -7.72 2.94 -7.18
C PRO A 73 -8.02 2.13 -5.90
N TRP A 74 -8.67 2.72 -4.88
CA TRP A 74 -9.17 2.09 -3.65
C TRP A 74 -10.65 2.42 -3.39
N PRO A 75 -11.58 2.11 -4.30
CA PRO A 75 -12.93 2.65 -4.27
C PRO A 75 -13.87 1.94 -3.26
N LEU A 76 -13.27 1.36 -2.23
CA LEU A 76 -13.89 0.66 -1.11
C LEU A 76 -13.27 1.05 0.23
N ASP A 77 -12.22 1.86 0.23
CA ASP A 77 -11.45 2.20 1.40
C ASP A 77 -11.53 3.71 1.70
N PRO A 78 -12.48 4.12 2.55
CA PRO A 78 -12.76 5.52 2.80
C PRO A 78 -11.66 6.26 3.56
N GLU A 79 -10.71 5.52 4.15
CA GLU A 79 -9.71 6.05 5.07
C GLU A 79 -8.34 6.29 4.40
N MET A 80 -8.28 6.13 3.07
CA MET A 80 -7.06 5.67 2.44
C MET A 80 -6.71 6.35 1.12
N GLN A 81 -6.94 7.65 1.06
CA GLN A 81 -6.17 8.51 0.16
C GLN A 81 -5.57 9.69 0.93
N ASN A 82 -6.39 10.43 1.66
CA ASN A 82 -5.97 11.69 2.24
C ASN A 82 -5.12 11.50 3.51
N ARG A 83 -3.87 11.97 3.48
CA ARG A 83 -3.01 12.09 4.66
C ARG A 83 -2.94 13.54 5.10
N PRO A 84 -3.41 13.89 6.32
CA PRO A 84 -3.32 15.24 6.82
C PRO A 84 -1.87 15.64 7.05
N ARG A 85 -1.58 16.93 6.92
CA ARG A 85 -0.23 17.45 7.09
C ARG A 85 0.11 17.55 8.57
N ARG A 86 0.99 16.67 9.07
CA ARG A 86 1.48 16.72 10.46
C ARG A 86 2.98 16.50 10.52
N THR A 87 3.64 17.19 11.44
CA THR A 87 5.07 17.05 11.74
C THR A 87 5.24 16.30 13.06
N PRO A 88 5.30 14.96 13.05
CA PRO A 88 5.52 14.18 14.27
C PRO A 88 6.94 14.39 14.83
N ILE A 89 7.08 14.21 16.14
CA ILE A 89 8.36 14.18 16.82
C ILE A 89 8.89 12.75 16.79
N ILE A 90 10.07 12.56 16.19
CA ILE A 90 10.68 11.23 16.05
C ILE A 90 11.49 10.90 17.32
N ASP A 91 10.81 10.41 18.34
CA ASP A 91 11.35 10.11 19.68
C ASP A 91 10.95 8.73 20.26
N GLY A 92 10.25 7.92 19.47
CA GLY A 92 9.72 6.61 19.81
C GLY A 92 8.36 6.64 20.52
N ALA A 93 7.60 7.73 20.42
CA ALA A 93 6.25 7.84 20.97
C ALA A 93 5.22 8.24 19.91
N VAL A 94 4.17 7.43 19.78
CA VAL A 94 3.04 7.75 18.90
C VAL A 94 1.96 8.46 19.70
N LEU A 95 1.79 9.76 19.45
CA LEU A 95 0.75 10.60 20.06
C LEU A 95 -0.38 10.93 19.06
N PRO A 96 -1.66 11.02 19.50
CA PRO A 96 -2.80 11.22 18.59
C PRO A 96 -2.80 12.55 17.82
N ASP A 97 -2.18 13.58 18.38
CA ASP A 97 -2.03 14.91 17.77
C ASP A 97 -0.92 14.92 16.71
N GLU A 98 0.04 14.01 16.80
CA GLU A 98 1.16 13.89 15.86
C GLU A 98 0.87 12.89 14.73
N TRP A 99 0.19 11.79 15.05
CA TRP A 99 0.05 10.64 14.16
C TRP A 99 -1.39 10.32 13.81
N ALA A 100 -1.63 10.08 12.52
CA ALA A 100 -2.87 9.58 11.97
C ALA A 100 -2.72 8.06 11.77
N PRO A 101 -3.68 7.25 12.25
CA PRO A 101 -3.68 5.82 11.99
C PRO A 101 -3.68 5.52 10.48
N LEU A 102 -2.92 4.50 10.10
CA LEU A 102 -2.90 3.95 8.74
C LEU A 102 -3.66 2.64 8.71
N LYS A 103 -3.16 1.58 9.37
CA LYS A 103 -3.79 0.26 9.37
C LYS A 103 -3.35 -0.57 10.57
N THR A 104 -4.24 -1.43 11.06
CA THR A 104 -3.93 -2.42 12.09
C THR A 104 -3.60 -3.78 11.44
N ILE A 105 -2.55 -4.42 11.93
CA ILE A 105 -2.14 -5.77 11.55
C ILE A 105 -2.43 -6.71 12.71
N ASN A 106 -3.05 -7.85 12.41
CA ASN A 106 -3.18 -8.98 13.32
C ASN A 106 -3.09 -10.28 12.51
N GLN A 107 -1.87 -10.62 12.08
CA GLN A 107 -1.59 -11.72 11.17
C GLN A 107 -0.24 -12.36 11.51
N ASP A 108 -0.15 -13.68 11.38
CA ASP A 108 1.09 -14.46 11.59
C ASP A 108 1.84 -14.11 12.90
N GLY A 109 1.08 -13.93 13.99
CA GLY A 109 1.62 -13.58 15.30
C GLY A 109 2.10 -12.12 15.45
N LEU A 110 2.08 -11.32 14.38
CA LEU A 110 2.32 -9.88 14.44
C LEU A 110 1.02 -9.15 14.75
N LYS A 111 1.02 -8.45 15.89
CA LYS A 111 0.01 -7.45 16.23
C LYS A 111 0.66 -6.09 16.21
N ALA A 112 0.21 -5.23 15.30
CA ALA A 112 0.79 -3.91 15.12
C ALA A 112 -0.26 -2.88 14.72
N GLU A 113 -0.04 -1.65 15.16
CA GLU A 113 -0.73 -0.46 14.65
C GLU A 113 0.28 0.34 13.84
N THR A 114 -0.14 0.81 12.66
CA THR A 114 0.73 1.60 11.78
C THR A 114 0.18 2.99 11.58
N TYR A 115 1.07 3.94 11.32
CA TYR A 115 0.79 5.35 11.23
C TYR A 115 1.65 5.96 10.13
N LEU A 116 1.13 6.94 9.40
CA LEU A 116 1.82 7.55 8.27
C LEU A 116 1.45 9.02 8.19
N GLN A 117 2.45 9.88 8.05
CA GLN A 117 2.29 11.34 8.02
C GLN A 117 3.26 11.99 7.04
N TRP A 118 3.05 13.28 6.78
CA TRP A 118 3.92 14.07 5.95
C TRP A 118 3.93 15.54 6.36
N ASP A 119 5.01 16.22 6.03
CA ASP A 119 5.09 17.68 5.95
C ASP A 119 5.98 18.09 4.76
N GLU A 120 6.28 19.38 4.62
CA GLU A 120 7.11 19.88 3.51
C GLU A 120 8.55 19.35 3.55
N ASN A 121 8.99 18.78 4.67
CA ASN A 121 10.36 18.34 4.93
C ASN A 121 10.52 16.82 4.90
N ALA A 122 9.48 16.02 5.08
CA ALA A 122 9.60 14.57 5.12
C ALA A 122 8.27 13.81 4.95
N VAL A 123 8.40 12.51 4.67
CA VAL A 123 7.36 11.50 4.90
C VAL A 123 7.75 10.71 6.16
N TYR A 124 6.78 10.43 7.02
CA TYR A 124 6.97 9.78 8.30
C TYR A 124 6.15 8.51 8.38
N PHE A 125 6.72 7.44 8.92
CA PHE A 125 6.01 6.20 9.16
C PHE A 125 6.31 5.71 10.57
N ALA A 126 5.29 5.24 11.29
CA ALA A 126 5.46 4.66 12.61
C ALA A 126 4.68 3.36 12.77
N VAL A 127 5.21 2.51 13.65
CA VAL A 127 4.67 1.19 13.93
C VAL A 127 4.75 0.95 15.43
N VAL A 128 3.64 0.57 16.05
CA VAL A 128 3.58 0.11 17.44
C VAL A 128 3.22 -1.37 17.41
N ALA A 129 4.18 -2.24 17.69
CA ALA A 129 4.03 -3.68 17.59
C ALA A 129 4.26 -4.41 18.93
N ASP A 130 3.68 -5.59 19.12
CA ASP A 130 3.95 -6.46 20.27
C ASP A 130 5.37 -7.05 20.27
N THR A 131 6.05 -7.01 19.12
CA THR A 131 7.41 -7.49 18.92
C THR A 131 8.26 -6.40 18.26
N GLY A 132 9.58 -6.60 18.15
CA GLY A 132 10.43 -5.73 17.34
C GLY A 132 10.58 -6.31 15.93
N PRO A 133 9.75 -5.93 14.94
CA PRO A 133 9.85 -6.46 13.59
C PRO A 133 11.06 -5.89 12.86
N THR A 134 11.59 -6.63 11.89
CA THR A 134 12.31 -5.99 10.79
C THR A 134 11.26 -5.43 9.85
N ILE A 135 11.43 -4.18 9.41
CA ILE A 135 10.47 -3.49 8.55
C ILE A 135 11.16 -3.18 7.24
N GLU A 136 10.55 -3.54 6.13
CA GLU A 136 10.93 -3.08 4.80
C GLU A 136 9.88 -2.09 4.31
N VAL A 137 10.29 -0.86 4.03
CA VAL A 137 9.39 0.20 3.55
C VAL A 137 9.70 0.48 2.09
N HIS A 138 8.64 0.52 1.30
CA HIS A 138 8.66 0.85 -0.13
C HIS A 138 7.95 2.19 -0.31
N LEU A 139 8.62 3.18 -0.88
CA LEU A 139 8.07 4.51 -1.16
C LEU A 139 8.36 4.91 -2.59
N THR A 140 7.34 5.31 -3.35
CA THR A 140 7.49 5.86 -4.71
C THR A 140 7.03 7.32 -4.74
N PRO A 141 7.97 8.28 -4.82
CA PRO A 141 7.61 9.69 -4.77
C PRO A 141 6.72 10.18 -5.92
N LYS A 142 6.75 9.47 -7.06
CA LYS A 142 5.97 9.79 -8.26
C LYS A 142 4.78 8.86 -8.49
N ASN A 143 4.52 7.94 -7.56
CA ASN A 143 3.47 6.93 -7.66
C ASN A 143 3.50 6.13 -8.99
N THR A 144 4.67 5.66 -9.39
CA THR A 144 4.89 4.97 -10.68
C THR A 144 4.78 3.45 -10.60
N GLY A 145 4.45 2.89 -9.43
CA GLY A 145 4.35 1.44 -9.19
C GLY A 145 5.60 0.80 -8.56
N ILE A 146 5.48 -0.47 -8.13
CA ILE A 146 6.50 -1.15 -7.28
C ILE A 146 7.75 -1.63 -8.02
N PHE A 147 7.69 -1.74 -9.35
CA PHE A 147 8.76 -2.27 -10.20
C PHE A 147 9.63 -1.19 -10.86
N THR A 148 9.53 0.07 -10.39
CA THR A 148 10.25 1.20 -11.00
C THR A 148 11.56 1.52 -10.27
N ALA A 149 12.54 2.00 -11.04
CA ALA A 149 13.89 2.30 -10.54
C ALA A 149 13.96 3.52 -9.60
N ASP A 150 12.89 4.31 -9.51
CA ASP A 150 12.77 5.49 -8.64
C ASP A 150 12.10 5.20 -7.28
N LYS A 151 11.87 3.92 -6.96
CA LYS A 151 11.43 3.47 -5.63
C LYS A 151 12.54 3.61 -4.60
N ILE A 152 12.17 4.07 -3.41
CA ILE A 152 12.97 3.95 -2.20
C ILE A 152 12.56 2.66 -1.53
N GLU A 153 13.48 1.70 -1.45
CA GLU A 153 13.32 0.47 -0.69
C GLU A 153 14.29 0.53 0.47
N CYS A 154 13.76 0.57 1.68
CA CYS A 154 14.60 0.66 2.87
C CYS A 154 14.25 -0.42 3.88
N ARG A 155 15.27 -0.91 4.58
CA ARG A 155 15.11 -1.92 5.61
C ARG A 155 15.53 -1.35 6.96
N ILE A 156 14.63 -1.37 7.92
CA ILE A 156 14.81 -0.94 9.30
C ILE A 156 14.90 -2.17 10.19
N ASN A 157 16.04 -2.35 10.86
CA ASN A 157 16.30 -3.51 11.72
C ASN A 157 15.96 -3.21 13.18
N ALA A 158 14.67 -3.06 13.50
CA ALA A 158 14.24 -2.79 14.88
C ALA A 158 14.34 -4.02 15.80
N ARG A 159 14.43 -5.23 15.24
CA ARG A 159 14.62 -6.47 16.02
C ARG A 159 15.91 -6.44 16.83
N GLN A 160 16.99 -5.91 16.26
CA GLN A 160 18.32 -5.87 16.90
C GLN A 160 18.60 -4.57 17.66
N ALA A 161 17.74 -3.56 17.53
CA ALA A 161 17.91 -2.28 18.21
C ALA A 161 17.82 -2.41 19.74
N GLY A 162 18.49 -1.51 20.48
CA GLY A 162 18.31 -1.36 21.94
C GLY A 162 16.91 -0.83 22.32
N PRO A 163 16.55 -0.83 23.60
CA PRO A 163 15.20 -0.45 24.06
C PRO A 163 14.86 1.04 23.87
N GLU A 164 15.83 1.93 23.70
CA GLU A 164 15.64 3.37 23.42
C GLU A 164 16.68 3.84 22.36
N ALA A 165 16.71 3.17 21.21
CA ALA A 165 17.69 3.45 20.17
C ALA A 165 17.29 4.68 19.33
N LYS A 166 18.17 5.68 19.24
CA LYS A 166 17.94 6.93 18.49
C LYS A 166 18.49 6.92 17.06
N ASP A 167 19.36 5.97 16.76
CA ASP A 167 19.99 5.77 15.45
C ASP A 167 19.90 4.28 15.08
N VAL A 168 18.69 3.85 14.73
CA VAL A 168 18.45 2.47 14.28
C VAL A 168 19.05 2.30 12.89
N GLU A 169 19.59 1.12 12.61
CA GLU A 169 20.13 0.80 11.30
C GLU A 169 19.02 0.88 10.23
N VAL A 170 19.26 1.74 9.24
CA VAL A 170 18.43 1.88 8.03
C VAL A 170 19.29 1.60 6.81
N VAL A 171 19.02 0.49 6.14
CA VAL A 171 19.69 0.11 4.89
C VAL A 171 18.92 0.68 3.71
N ASN A 172 19.62 1.26 2.73
CA ASN A 172 19.07 1.83 1.49
C ASN A 172 18.03 2.96 1.62
N GLY A 173 17.80 3.50 2.83
CA GLY A 173 16.78 4.54 3.07
C GLY A 173 17.07 5.94 2.57
N LYS A 174 18.13 6.14 1.76
CA LYS A 174 18.48 7.44 1.14
C LYS A 174 18.59 8.61 2.13
N GLY A 175 18.99 8.37 3.37
CA GLY A 175 19.05 9.40 4.42
C GLY A 175 17.89 9.37 5.41
N ALA A 176 16.99 8.39 5.28
CA ALA A 176 15.99 8.10 6.30
C ALA A 176 16.63 7.78 7.65
N ARG A 177 15.98 8.24 8.72
CA ARG A 177 16.40 8.02 10.11
C ARG A 177 15.30 7.30 10.86
N ALA A 178 15.66 6.28 11.63
CA ALA A 178 14.71 5.54 12.44
C ALA A 178 15.10 5.54 13.93
N VAL A 179 14.08 5.53 14.78
CA VAL A 179 14.18 5.39 16.24
C VAL A 179 13.35 4.21 16.71
N VAL A 180 13.78 3.59 17.81
CA VAL A 180 13.07 2.48 18.46
C VAL A 180 12.92 2.78 19.94
N ARG A 181 11.71 2.58 20.46
CA ARG A 181 11.44 2.62 21.89
C ARG A 181 10.62 1.41 22.31
N ARG A 182 11.01 0.75 23.41
CA ARG A 182 10.28 -0.38 23.99
C ARG A 182 9.69 0.00 25.33
N THR A 183 8.38 -0.10 25.47
CA THR A 183 7.67 0.26 26.70
C THR A 183 6.42 -0.58 26.85
N GLY A 184 6.16 -1.11 28.05
CA GLY A 184 4.93 -1.85 28.34
C GLY A 184 4.72 -3.11 27.48
N GLY A 185 5.81 -3.76 27.04
CA GLY A 185 5.75 -4.93 26.16
C GLY A 185 5.50 -4.60 24.68
N LYS A 186 5.43 -3.32 24.31
CA LYS A 186 5.35 -2.85 22.93
C LYS A 186 6.71 -2.36 22.44
N THR A 187 6.96 -2.49 21.14
CA THR A 187 8.04 -1.83 20.42
C THR A 187 7.44 -0.81 19.48
N THR A 188 7.78 0.46 19.70
CA THR A 188 7.50 1.56 18.78
C THR A 188 8.72 1.75 17.87
N VAL A 189 8.49 1.79 16.57
CA VAL A 189 9.47 2.14 15.55
C VAL A 189 8.94 3.37 14.83
N GLU A 190 9.73 4.42 14.72
CA GLU A 190 9.39 5.57 13.89
C GLU A 190 10.50 5.82 12.89
N VAL A 191 10.14 6.17 11.67
CA VAL A 191 11.07 6.48 10.58
C VAL A 191 10.65 7.76 9.89
N ALA A 192 11.65 8.61 9.62
CA ALA A 192 11.50 9.83 8.83
C ALA A 192 12.31 9.72 7.54
N PHE A 193 11.64 9.88 6.40
CA PHE A 193 12.22 9.96 5.07
C PHE A 193 12.37 11.44 4.69
N PRO A 194 13.58 12.01 4.65
CA PRO A 194 13.76 13.43 4.44
C PRO A 194 13.40 13.85 3.01
N ARG A 195 13.12 15.14 2.81
CA ARG A 195 12.94 15.77 1.50
C ARG A 195 14.23 15.67 0.70
N ILE A 196 14.15 15.01 -0.45
CA ILE A 196 15.24 14.84 -1.42
C ILE A 196 14.69 15.13 -2.83
N PRO A 197 14.65 16.39 -3.26
CA PRO A 197 14.08 16.76 -4.56
C PRO A 197 14.78 16.10 -5.76
N THR A 198 16.06 15.75 -5.63
CA THR A 198 16.85 15.12 -6.71
C THR A 198 16.37 13.74 -7.10
N ILE A 199 15.65 13.03 -6.21
CA ILE A 199 15.01 11.74 -6.50
C ILE A 199 13.48 11.84 -6.55
N GLY A 200 12.94 13.06 -6.55
CA GLY A 200 11.49 13.31 -6.57
C GLY A 200 10.80 13.21 -5.21
N LEU A 201 11.50 12.85 -4.14
CA LEU A 201 10.96 12.86 -2.77
C LEU A 201 10.85 14.30 -2.27
N ALA A 202 9.80 14.98 -2.72
CA ALA A 202 9.55 16.38 -2.39
C ALA A 202 8.08 16.58 -2.01
N PRO A 203 7.66 16.06 -0.84
CA PRO A 203 6.26 16.11 -0.41
C PRO A 203 5.69 17.52 -0.53
N GLN A 204 4.50 17.62 -1.11
CA GLN A 204 3.76 18.86 -1.29
C GLN A 204 2.26 18.56 -1.34
N MET A 205 1.44 19.55 -1.01
CA MET A 205 -0.01 19.44 -1.01
C MET A 205 -0.53 18.95 -2.37
N GLU A 206 -1.56 18.11 -2.33
CA GLU A 206 -2.18 17.40 -3.45
C GLU A 206 -1.26 16.43 -4.21
N GLN A 207 -0.02 16.21 -3.73
CA GLN A 207 0.82 15.18 -4.32
C GLN A 207 0.32 13.79 -3.97
N THR A 208 0.44 12.92 -4.96
CA THR A 208 0.20 11.49 -4.83
C THR A 208 1.52 10.74 -4.72
N MET A 209 1.65 9.83 -3.75
CA MET A 209 2.83 8.98 -3.56
C MET A 209 2.42 7.53 -3.29
N GLY A 210 3.18 6.55 -3.77
CA GLY A 210 2.93 5.14 -3.46
C GLY A 210 3.71 4.68 -2.22
N PHE A 211 3.11 3.84 -1.40
CA PHE A 211 3.68 3.35 -0.14
C PHE A 211 3.27 1.91 0.15
N ASN A 212 4.21 1.12 0.67
CA ASN A 212 3.91 -0.16 1.30
C ASN A 212 4.94 -0.44 2.39
N ALA A 213 4.58 -1.30 3.34
CA ALA A 213 5.48 -1.81 4.35
C ALA A 213 5.34 -3.34 4.46
N ILE A 214 6.47 -4.02 4.63
CA ILE A 214 6.57 -5.46 4.81
C ILE A 214 7.24 -5.69 6.15
N PHE A 215 6.69 -6.62 6.92
CA PHE A 215 7.13 -6.93 8.27
C PHE A 215 7.62 -8.36 8.33
N GLU A 216 8.86 -8.57 8.75
CA GLU A 216 9.37 -9.92 8.99
C GLU A 216 8.92 -10.43 10.36
N THR A 217 8.20 -11.54 10.35
CA THR A 217 7.83 -12.29 11.55
C THR A 217 8.91 -13.31 11.89
N GLU A 218 8.65 -14.21 12.84
CA GLU A 218 9.59 -15.31 13.12
C GLU A 218 9.55 -16.42 12.05
N SER A 219 8.41 -16.59 11.38
CA SER A 219 8.10 -17.69 10.48
C SER A 219 7.92 -17.28 9.02
N SER A 220 7.65 -16.00 8.75
CA SER A 220 7.28 -15.51 7.42
C SER A 220 7.45 -13.99 7.33
N TRP A 221 6.69 -13.37 6.45
CA TRP A 221 6.49 -11.93 6.32
C TRP A 221 4.99 -11.61 6.26
N VAL A 222 4.64 -10.41 6.69
CA VAL A 222 3.30 -9.83 6.59
C VAL A 222 3.41 -8.51 5.83
N THR A 223 2.61 -8.31 4.79
CA THR A 223 2.55 -7.03 4.09
C THR A 223 1.42 -6.16 4.63
N LEU A 224 1.64 -4.85 4.68
CA LEU A 224 0.64 -3.89 5.12
C LEU A 224 -0.52 -3.82 4.12
N PHE A 225 -0.19 -3.86 2.84
CA PHE A 225 -1.10 -3.95 1.70
C PHE A 225 -0.81 -5.22 0.89
N GLU A 226 -1.64 -5.54 -0.10
CA GLU A 226 -1.39 -6.70 -0.98
C GLU A 226 0.08 -6.76 -1.45
N PRO A 227 0.71 -7.94 -1.40
CA PRO A 227 2.08 -8.10 -1.85
C PRO A 227 2.19 -7.64 -3.30
N TRP A 228 3.29 -6.96 -3.65
CA TRP A 228 3.54 -6.41 -4.99
C TRP A 228 2.66 -5.22 -5.39
N ARG A 229 1.95 -4.60 -4.45
CA ARG A 229 1.22 -3.36 -4.67
C ARG A 229 1.76 -2.22 -3.82
N LEU A 230 1.57 -0.99 -4.30
CA LEU A 230 1.75 0.23 -3.50
C LEU A 230 0.38 0.82 -3.24
N TRP A 231 0.13 1.15 -1.99
CA TRP A 231 -1.02 1.95 -1.57
C TRP A 231 -0.71 3.43 -1.80
N GLU A 232 -1.68 4.20 -2.25
CA GLU A 232 -1.47 5.61 -2.58
C GLU A 232 -1.85 6.51 -1.42
N MET A 233 -0.96 7.44 -1.10
CA MET A 233 -1.27 8.58 -0.28
C MET A 233 -1.41 9.82 -1.13
N ARG A 234 -2.50 10.54 -0.95
CA ARG A 234 -2.70 11.92 -1.34
C ARG A 234 -2.42 12.83 -0.16
N LEU A 235 -1.50 13.76 -0.35
CA LEU A 235 -1.04 14.67 0.69
C LEU A 235 -2.01 15.86 0.80
N VAL A 236 -2.76 16.00 1.89
CA VAL A 236 -3.77 17.08 2.04
C VAL A 236 -3.47 17.99 3.23
N SER A 237 -4.10 19.16 3.27
CA SER A 237 -4.08 20.00 4.48
C SER A 237 -4.82 19.32 5.64
N ASP A 238 -4.54 19.80 6.86
CA ASP A 238 -5.39 19.51 8.03
C ASP A 238 -6.84 19.98 7.83
#